data_AF-A0A7N2MX84-F1
#
_entry.id   AF-A0A7N2MX84-F1
#
_cell.length_a   1.000
_cell.length_b   1.000
_cell.length_c   1.000
_cell.angle_alpha   90.00
_cell.angle_beta   90.00
_cell.angle_gamma   90.00
#
_symmetry.space_group_name_H-M   'P 1'
#
loop_
_entity.id
_entity.type
_entity.pdbx_description
1 polymer ?
#
loop_
_entity_poly.entity_id
_entity_poly.type
_entity_poly.pdbx_seq_one_letter_code
_entity_poly.pdbx_strand_id
1 'polypeptide(L)'
;MRGGGHVPNNPPPKPGLSITDEDPDTARPISAPHRKKATGVRAWMVVDSTGQAEVIEAGKHAIMRRTGLPARDLRILDPLLSYPSTVLGRERAIVINLEHIKAIITAQEVLLLNSRDPSVTPFVEELQRRILRHHHATTAQEGNGDDSNWSNLYDLGEPQSRAGSPVNLSQGFPQFQDQDEEGKAEGKQGLDNQDGMKVLPFEFVALEACLEAACSCLENEAKTLELEAHPALDKLTSKISTLNLERVRQIKSRLVAITGRVQKVRDELEHLLDDDEDMAELYLTEKLLQQNLENSSASTLSENDNMDDEVLGLDMDDRHVLISVSF
;
A
#
# COMPACT_ATOMS: atom_id res chain seq x y z
N MET A 1 69.05 -8.32 49.44
CA MET A 1 68.70 -9.75 49.43
C MET A 1 67.19 -9.88 49.34
N ARG A 2 66.69 -10.66 48.36
CA ARG A 2 65.36 -11.32 48.23
C ARG A 2 64.11 -10.44 48.48
N GLY A 3 63.16 -10.29 47.56
CA GLY A 3 62.50 -11.32 46.76
C GLY A 3 61.17 -11.71 47.41
N GLY A 4 60.07 -11.66 46.66
CA GLY A 4 58.74 -12.14 47.05
C GLY A 4 57.70 -11.01 47.02
N GLY A 5 56.51 -11.16 46.46
CA GLY A 5 55.80 -12.37 46.06
C GLY A 5 54.30 -12.07 46.17
N HIS A 6 53.58 -12.43 45.12
CA HIS A 6 52.15 -12.25 44.91
C HIS A 6 51.28 -12.96 45.97
N VAL A 7 50.22 -12.32 46.49
CA VAL A 7 49.03 -13.02 47.03
C VAL A 7 47.76 -12.15 46.81
N PRO A 8 46.69 -12.68 46.19
CA PRO A 8 45.38 -12.04 46.10
C PRO A 8 44.50 -12.38 47.31
N ASN A 9 43.73 -11.42 47.81
CA ASN A 9 42.78 -11.63 48.91
C ASN A 9 41.37 -11.93 48.40
N ASN A 10 40.90 -13.12 48.73
CA ASN A 10 39.54 -13.62 48.56
C ASN A 10 38.73 -13.30 49.84
N PRO A 11 37.53 -12.69 49.77
CA PRO A 11 36.64 -12.57 50.93
C PRO A 11 35.80 -13.84 51.17
N PRO A 12 35.28 -14.05 52.39
CA PRO A 12 34.99 -15.38 52.95
C PRO A 12 33.61 -15.96 52.56
N PRO A 13 33.43 -17.30 52.65
CA PRO A 13 32.13 -17.95 52.44
C PRO A 13 31.26 -17.94 53.71
N LYS A 14 29.94 -18.01 53.47
CA LYS A 14 28.84 -18.02 54.46
C LYS A 14 28.79 -19.32 55.29
N PRO A 15 28.22 -19.29 56.51
CA PRO A 15 27.96 -20.51 57.28
C PRO A 15 26.77 -21.31 56.70
N GLY A 16 26.95 -22.64 56.69
CA GLY A 16 25.96 -23.64 56.29
C GLY A 16 24.88 -23.91 57.34
N LEU A 17 23.69 -24.24 56.85
CA LEU A 17 22.99 -25.53 56.96
C LEU A 17 22.29 -25.82 58.30
N SER A 18 20.96 -25.91 58.22
CA SER A 18 20.17 -26.87 58.98
C SER A 18 19.20 -27.56 58.03
N ILE A 19 19.48 -28.84 57.76
CA ILE A 19 18.57 -29.81 57.13
C ILE A 19 17.65 -30.33 58.23
N THR A 20 16.36 -30.41 57.95
CA THR A 20 15.49 -31.48 58.43
C THR A 20 14.54 -31.85 57.30
N ASP A 21 14.63 -33.11 56.89
CA ASP A 21 13.70 -33.85 56.04
C ASP A 21 12.27 -33.85 56.60
N GLU A 22 11.25 -33.98 55.74
CA GLU A 22 10.28 -35.10 55.71
C GLU A 22 9.10 -34.81 54.74
N ASP A 23 9.04 -35.63 53.68
CA ASP A 23 7.87 -36.22 52.97
C ASP A 23 6.88 -35.40 52.10
N PRO A 24 6.15 -36.06 51.15
CA PRO A 24 6.01 -35.59 49.78
C PRO A 24 4.56 -35.24 49.40
N ASP A 25 4.38 -34.86 48.14
CA ASP A 25 3.11 -34.80 47.41
C ASP A 25 2.36 -33.45 47.45
N THR A 26 2.72 -32.57 46.51
CA THR A 26 1.72 -31.73 45.81
C THR A 26 2.27 -31.35 44.44
N ALA A 27 1.61 -31.87 43.40
CA ALA A 27 1.82 -31.50 42.01
C ALA A 27 1.80 -29.98 41.79
N ARG A 28 2.89 -29.45 41.24
CA ARG A 28 2.91 -28.18 40.48
C ARG A 28 3.79 -28.36 39.25
N PRO A 29 3.28 -28.16 38.03
CA PRO A 29 4.11 -28.21 36.85
C PRO A 29 5.07 -27.01 36.90
N ILE A 30 6.36 -27.30 36.82
CA ILE A 30 7.40 -26.32 36.54
C ILE A 30 7.12 -25.81 35.13
N SER A 31 6.47 -24.66 35.04
CA SER A 31 6.38 -23.91 33.78
C SER A 31 7.80 -23.50 33.42
N ALA A 32 8.38 -24.21 32.44
CA ALA A 32 9.54 -23.72 31.71
C ALA A 32 9.27 -22.26 31.29
N PRO A 33 10.27 -21.37 31.29
CA PRO A 33 10.09 -20.04 30.76
C PRO A 33 9.83 -20.20 29.27
N HIS A 34 8.55 -20.19 28.88
CA HIS A 34 8.15 -19.97 27.51
C HIS A 34 8.75 -18.64 27.11
N ARG A 35 9.92 -18.69 26.46
CA ARG A 35 10.38 -17.64 25.57
C ARG A 35 9.24 -17.39 24.60
N LYS A 36 8.45 -16.36 24.85
CA LYS A 36 7.39 -15.88 23.97
C LYS A 36 8.04 -15.49 22.63
N LYS A 37 8.13 -16.44 21.70
CA LYS A 37 8.30 -16.16 20.27
C LYS A 37 6.94 -15.69 19.74
N ALA A 38 6.56 -14.46 20.07
CA ALA A 38 5.40 -13.78 19.49
C ALA A 38 5.83 -12.60 18.61
N THR A 39 7.02 -12.67 18.00
CA THR A 39 7.57 -11.62 17.11
C THR A 39 6.99 -11.69 15.69
N GLY A 40 5.98 -12.53 15.46
CA GLY A 40 5.59 -12.97 14.12
C GLY A 40 4.29 -12.39 13.58
N VAL A 41 3.36 -11.95 14.42
CA VAL A 41 1.98 -11.57 14.06
C VAL A 41 1.79 -10.08 14.26
N ARG A 42 1.22 -9.39 13.27
CA ARG A 42 0.93 -7.95 13.29
C ARG A 42 -0.55 -7.74 12.95
N ALA A 43 -1.12 -6.65 13.47
CA ALA A 43 -2.44 -6.21 13.06
C ALA A 43 -2.33 -5.45 11.74
N TRP A 44 -3.11 -5.89 10.75
CA TRP A 44 -3.24 -5.26 9.45
C TRP A 44 -4.68 -4.81 9.30
N MET A 45 -4.87 -3.58 8.86
CA MET A 45 -6.18 -3.13 8.42
C MET A 45 -6.30 -3.42 6.93
N VAL A 46 -7.29 -4.23 6.59
CA VAL A 46 -7.60 -4.61 5.21
C VAL A 46 -8.82 -3.82 4.79
N VAL A 47 -8.71 -3.12 3.66
CA VAL A 47 -9.85 -2.49 2.99
C VAL A 47 -10.06 -3.22 1.68
N ASP A 48 -11.20 -3.87 1.52
CA ASP A 48 -11.55 -4.61 0.29
C ASP A 48 -12.10 -3.68 -0.80
N SER A 49 -12.34 -4.23 -2.00
CA SER A 49 -12.90 -3.51 -3.15
C SER A 49 -14.33 -3.00 -2.96
N THR A 50 -15.01 -3.38 -1.87
CA THR A 50 -16.34 -2.86 -1.50
C THR A 50 -16.26 -1.70 -0.51
N GLY A 51 -15.06 -1.38 -0.01
CA GLY A 51 -14.81 -0.34 0.98
C GLY A 51 -14.95 -0.81 2.43
N GLN A 52 -15.17 -2.11 2.66
CA GLN A 52 -15.24 -2.66 4.01
C GLN A 52 -13.85 -2.74 4.61
N ALA A 53 -13.71 -2.22 5.83
CA ALA A 53 -12.46 -2.31 6.59
C ALA A 53 -12.56 -3.33 7.71
N GLU A 54 -11.63 -4.28 7.72
CA GLU A 54 -11.46 -5.23 8.81
C GLU A 54 -10.03 -5.21 9.34
N VAL A 55 -9.86 -5.50 10.63
CA VAL A 55 -8.53 -5.67 11.22
C VAL A 55 -8.24 -7.15 11.35
N ILE A 56 -7.23 -7.63 10.63
CA ILE A 56 -6.77 -9.01 10.68
C ILE A 56 -5.43 -9.11 11.42
N GLU A 57 -5.25 -10.18 12.18
CA GLU A 57 -3.94 -10.52 12.75
C GLU A 57 -3.22 -11.49 11.82
N ALA A 58 -2.20 -11.00 11.13
CA ALA A 58 -1.48 -11.78 10.14
C ALA A 58 0.04 -11.66 10.33
N GLY A 59 0.71 -12.80 10.21
CA GLY A 59 2.16 -12.85 10.28
C GLY A 59 2.84 -12.65 8.94
N LYS A 60 4.16 -12.39 8.96
CA LYS A 60 4.96 -12.11 7.76
C LYS A 60 4.70 -13.10 6.62
N HIS A 61 4.77 -14.40 6.91
CA HIS A 61 4.58 -15.45 5.89
C HIS A 61 3.15 -15.51 5.34
N ALA A 62 2.15 -15.14 6.13
CA ALA A 62 0.76 -15.09 5.67
C ALA A 62 0.59 -13.95 4.66
N ILE A 63 1.14 -12.77 4.96
CA ILE A 63 1.13 -11.62 4.04
C ILE A 63 1.90 -11.94 2.75
N MET A 64 3.10 -12.54 2.85
CA MET A 64 3.88 -12.94 1.67
C MET A 64 3.09 -13.86 0.73
N ARG A 65 2.38 -14.86 1.26
CA ARG A 65 1.57 -15.76 0.43
C ARG A 65 0.36 -15.07 -0.18
N ARG A 66 -0.30 -14.18 0.58
CA ARG A 66 -1.48 -13.43 0.14
C ARG A 66 -1.14 -12.49 -1.02
N THR A 67 -0.09 -11.70 -0.86
CA THR A 67 0.27 -10.62 -1.79
C THR A 67 1.32 -11.00 -2.82
N GLY A 68 1.99 -12.16 -2.67
CA GLY A 68 3.09 -12.57 -3.55
C GLY A 68 4.41 -11.83 -3.29
N LEU A 69 4.47 -10.95 -2.29
CA LEU A 69 5.66 -10.13 -2.04
C LEU A 69 6.82 -10.93 -1.44
N PRO A 70 8.06 -10.68 -1.89
CA PRO A 70 9.24 -11.28 -1.27
C PRO A 70 9.49 -10.69 0.12
N ALA A 71 10.22 -11.46 0.94
CA ALA A 71 10.53 -11.11 2.32
C ALA A 71 11.32 -9.81 2.49
N ARG A 72 12.01 -9.35 1.43
CA ARG A 72 12.79 -8.10 1.37
C ARG A 72 11.86 -6.89 1.33
N ASP A 73 10.83 -6.94 0.50
CA ASP A 73 9.98 -5.79 0.23
C ASP A 73 9.06 -5.51 1.42
N LEU A 74 8.60 -6.56 2.11
CA LEU A 74 7.89 -6.39 3.39
C LEU A 74 8.73 -5.71 4.48
N ARG A 75 10.07 -5.71 4.38
CA ARG A 75 10.90 -4.97 5.34
C ARG A 75 10.81 -3.47 5.17
N ILE A 76 10.49 -2.98 3.96
CA ILE A 76 10.26 -1.56 3.69
C ILE A 76 9.20 -1.01 4.65
N LEU A 77 8.19 -1.83 4.95
CA LEU A 77 7.09 -1.49 5.84
C LEU A 77 7.39 -1.72 7.33
N ASP A 78 8.57 -2.22 7.70
CA ASP A 78 8.88 -2.52 9.10
C ASP A 78 8.93 -1.23 9.94
N PRO A 79 8.09 -1.05 10.99
CA PRO A 79 8.12 0.15 11.83
C PRO A 79 9.46 0.36 12.55
N LEU A 80 10.22 -0.72 12.75
CA LEU A 80 11.54 -0.65 13.39
C LEU A 80 12.65 -0.19 12.44
N LEU A 81 12.37 -0.11 11.14
CA LEU A 81 13.31 0.27 10.11
C LEU A 81 12.86 1.59 9.48
N SER A 82 13.75 2.56 9.44
CA SER A 82 13.51 3.85 8.78
C SER A 82 13.94 3.75 7.31
N TYR A 83 13.04 3.25 6.46
CA TYR A 83 13.25 3.28 5.00
C TYR A 83 12.85 4.64 4.42
N PRO A 84 13.49 5.07 3.31
CA PRO A 84 13.08 6.25 2.57
C PRO A 84 11.68 6.07 1.95
N SER A 85 11.11 7.17 1.46
CA SER A 85 9.88 7.15 0.67
C SER A 85 10.04 6.21 -0.52
N THR A 86 9.08 5.32 -0.77
CA THR A 86 9.18 4.31 -1.84
C THR A 86 7.79 3.95 -2.39
N VAL A 87 7.71 3.82 -3.71
CA VAL A 87 6.57 3.26 -4.45
C VAL A 87 7.11 2.12 -5.32
N LEU A 88 6.85 0.88 -4.91
CA LEU A 88 7.44 -0.28 -5.56
C LEU A 88 6.36 -1.17 -6.18
N GLY A 89 6.29 -1.18 -7.51
CA GLY A 89 5.49 -2.13 -8.28
C GLY A 89 6.05 -3.55 -8.19
N ARG A 90 5.14 -4.53 -8.15
CA ARG A 90 5.43 -5.97 -8.25
C ARG A 90 4.26 -6.66 -8.94
N GLU A 91 4.54 -7.86 -9.42
CA GLU A 91 3.60 -8.73 -10.13
C GLU A 91 2.16 -8.81 -9.60
N ARG A 92 1.96 -8.74 -8.28
CA ARG A 92 0.62 -8.85 -7.66
C ARG A 92 0.31 -7.77 -6.63
N ALA A 93 1.22 -6.81 -6.44
CA ALA A 93 1.07 -5.82 -5.38
C ALA A 93 1.97 -4.58 -5.59
N ILE A 94 1.50 -3.42 -5.13
CA ILE A 94 2.30 -2.21 -5.00
C ILE A 94 2.61 -2.01 -3.51
N VAL A 95 3.89 -1.82 -3.19
CA VAL A 95 4.34 -1.51 -1.83
C VAL A 95 4.53 -0.01 -1.69
N ILE A 96 3.84 0.59 -0.72
CA ILE A 96 3.87 2.03 -0.46
C ILE A 96 4.47 2.29 0.92
N ASN A 97 5.52 3.09 0.95
CA ASN A 97 6.05 3.71 2.17
C ASN A 97 6.18 5.20 1.91
N LEU A 98 5.16 5.99 2.27
CA LEU A 98 5.13 7.43 2.05
C LEU A 98 4.73 8.13 3.36
N GLU A 99 5.62 8.95 3.91
CA GLU A 99 5.43 9.58 5.23
C GLU A 99 5.00 8.58 6.31
N HIS A 100 3.76 8.70 6.81
CA HIS A 100 3.17 7.84 7.84
C HIS A 100 2.37 6.67 7.24
N ILE A 101 2.22 6.62 5.92
CA ILE A 101 1.41 5.64 5.19
C ILE A 101 2.29 4.47 4.78
N LYS A 102 2.01 3.31 5.38
CA LYS A 102 2.67 2.03 5.08
C LYS A 102 1.63 1.04 4.58
N ALA A 103 1.57 0.86 3.27
CA ALA A 103 0.50 0.11 2.61
C ALA A 103 1.03 -0.96 1.65
N ILE A 104 0.21 -1.97 1.44
CA ILE A 104 0.32 -2.90 0.32
C ILE A 104 -0.98 -2.82 -0.45
N ILE A 105 -0.93 -2.39 -1.70
CA ILE A 105 -2.08 -2.32 -2.59
C ILE A 105 -2.05 -3.57 -3.46
N THR A 106 -3.16 -4.27 -3.58
CA THR A 106 -3.37 -5.34 -4.56
C THR A 106 -4.47 -4.92 -5.53
N ALA A 107 -4.80 -5.73 -6.53
CA ALA A 107 -5.90 -5.43 -7.46
C ALA A 107 -7.30 -5.43 -6.80
N GLN A 108 -7.46 -5.95 -5.58
CA GLN A 108 -8.78 -6.07 -4.92
C GLN A 108 -8.84 -5.55 -3.49
N GLU A 109 -7.71 -5.27 -2.87
CA GLU A 109 -7.64 -4.89 -1.47
C GLU A 109 -6.39 -4.07 -1.14
N VAL A 110 -6.49 -3.25 -0.09
CA VAL A 110 -5.37 -2.50 0.49
C VAL A 110 -5.11 -2.99 1.90
N LEU A 111 -3.86 -3.32 2.22
CA LEU A 111 -3.41 -3.70 3.55
C LEU A 111 -2.57 -2.58 4.17
N LEU A 112 -3.01 -2.05 5.29
CA LEU A 112 -2.37 -0.97 6.03
C LEU A 112 -1.76 -1.45 7.35
N LEU A 113 -0.52 -1.02 7.61
CA LEU A 113 0.09 -1.14 8.93
C LEU A 113 -0.24 0.07 9.79
N ASN A 114 -0.18 -0.13 11.11
CA ASN A 114 -0.30 0.93 12.11
C ASN A 114 -1.60 1.76 12.02
N SER A 115 -2.70 1.18 11.54
CA SER A 115 -4.01 1.87 11.46
C SER A 115 -4.57 2.40 12.79
N ARG A 116 -4.02 1.95 13.92
CA ARG A 116 -4.34 2.46 15.27
C ARG A 116 -3.61 3.76 15.61
N ASP A 117 -2.67 4.18 14.77
CA ASP A 117 -2.00 5.47 14.91
C ASP A 117 -2.98 6.59 14.50
N PRO A 118 -3.19 7.61 15.35
CA PRO A 118 -4.05 8.75 15.03
C PRO A 118 -3.66 9.50 13.75
N SER A 119 -2.39 9.41 13.33
CA SER A 119 -1.94 10.01 12.07
C SER A 119 -2.51 9.29 10.83
N VAL A 120 -2.78 7.99 10.93
CA VAL A 120 -3.24 7.14 9.82
C VAL A 120 -4.77 7.07 9.76
N THR A 121 -5.47 7.33 10.87
CA THR A 121 -6.94 7.24 10.94
C THR A 121 -7.67 8.11 9.90
N PRO A 122 -7.32 9.40 9.68
CA PRO A 122 -7.99 10.23 8.67
C PRO A 122 -7.81 9.66 7.25
N PHE A 123 -6.64 9.09 6.97
CA PHE A 123 -6.35 8.45 5.70
C PHE A 123 -7.19 7.19 5.49
N VAL A 124 -7.39 6.36 6.52
CA VAL A 124 -8.24 5.17 6.44
C VAL A 124 -9.67 5.54 6.05
N GLU A 125 -10.26 6.51 6.74
CA GLU A 125 -11.64 6.95 6.49
C GLU A 125 -11.80 7.46 5.05
N GLU A 126 -10.83 8.23 4.58
CA GLU A 126 -10.79 8.76 3.22
C GLU A 126 -10.60 7.66 2.17
N LEU A 127 -9.71 6.69 2.42
CA LEU A 127 -9.50 5.54 1.55
C LEU A 127 -10.78 4.71 1.40
N GLN A 128 -11.45 4.40 2.53
CA GLN A 128 -12.72 3.67 2.51
C GLN A 128 -13.78 4.42 1.71
N ARG A 129 -13.89 5.74 1.90
CA ARG A 129 -14.83 6.58 1.17
C ARG A 129 -14.59 6.56 -0.33
N ARG A 130 -13.32 6.59 -0.77
CA ARG A 130 -12.96 6.52 -2.20
C ARG A 130 -13.25 5.16 -2.79
N ILE A 131 -12.86 4.09 -2.10
CA ILE A 131 -13.11 2.72 -2.58
C ILE A 131 -14.62 2.44 -2.65
N LEU A 132 -15.41 2.89 -1.68
CA LEU A 132 -16.87 2.71 -1.72
C LEU A 132 -17.50 3.44 -2.92
N ARG A 133 -17.05 4.66 -3.23
CA ARG A 133 -17.51 5.39 -4.43
C ARG A 133 -17.10 4.68 -5.71
N HIS A 134 -15.87 4.19 -5.77
CA HIS A 134 -15.36 3.40 -6.88
C HIS A 134 -16.20 2.14 -7.10
N HIS A 135 -16.49 1.38 -6.04
CA HIS A 135 -17.34 0.19 -6.10
C HIS A 135 -18.72 0.48 -6.71
N HIS A 136 -19.37 1.56 -6.27
CA HIS A 136 -20.65 1.99 -6.82
C HIS A 136 -20.57 2.40 -8.30
N ALA A 137 -19.47 3.03 -8.72
CA ALA A 137 -19.28 3.43 -10.10
C ALA A 137 -19.04 2.21 -11.01
N THR A 138 -18.20 1.25 -10.59
CA THR A 138 -17.92 0.04 -11.35
C THR A 138 -19.17 -0.85 -11.48
N THR A 139 -19.93 -1.03 -10.41
CA THR A 139 -21.18 -1.83 -10.43
C THR A 139 -22.30 -1.19 -11.25
N ALA A 140 -22.35 0.14 -11.34
CA ALA A 140 -23.31 0.83 -12.20
C ALA A 140 -22.99 0.66 -13.70
N GLN A 141 -21.70 0.60 -14.05
CA GLN A 141 -21.25 0.45 -15.44
C GLN A 141 -21.56 -0.95 -16.01
N GLU A 142 -21.60 -1.99 -15.18
CA GLU A 142 -21.99 -3.35 -15.58
C GLU A 142 -23.52 -3.53 -15.69
N GLY A 143 -24.32 -2.63 -15.10
CA GLY A 143 -25.76 -2.83 -14.87
C GLY A 143 -26.73 -2.05 -15.74
N ASN A 144 -26.37 -0.89 -16.31
CA ASN A 144 -27.33 -0.08 -17.09
C ASN A 144 -26.62 1.00 -17.93
N GLY A 145 -26.89 1.03 -19.24
CA GLY A 145 -26.39 2.06 -20.17
C GLY A 145 -27.15 3.39 -20.07
N ASP A 146 -27.23 3.96 -18.87
CA ASP A 146 -27.76 5.31 -18.65
C ASP A 146 -26.61 6.24 -18.23
N ASP A 147 -26.24 7.09 -19.18
CA ASP A 147 -25.07 7.98 -19.18
C ASP A 147 -25.30 9.15 -18.20
N SER A 148 -25.35 8.83 -16.91
CA SER A 148 -25.48 9.82 -15.83
C SER A 148 -24.11 10.38 -15.48
N ASN A 149 -23.78 11.46 -16.18
CA ASN A 149 -22.72 12.45 -15.95
C ASN A 149 -22.09 12.47 -14.52
N TRP A 150 -20.96 11.79 -14.34
CA TRP A 150 -20.16 11.76 -13.11
C TRP A 150 -19.10 12.88 -13.04
N SER A 151 -19.45 14.12 -13.39
CA SER A 151 -18.51 15.26 -13.36
C SER A 151 -17.88 15.58 -11.98
N ASN A 152 -18.24 14.85 -10.92
CA ASN A 152 -17.86 15.16 -9.54
C ASN A 152 -16.83 14.20 -8.92
N LEU A 153 -16.13 13.38 -9.71
CA LEU A 153 -15.11 12.47 -9.16
C LEU A 153 -13.82 13.21 -8.72
N TYR A 154 -13.47 14.31 -9.39
CA TYR A 154 -12.22 15.07 -9.14
C TYR A 154 -12.44 16.55 -8.77
N ASP A 155 -13.67 16.98 -8.48
CA ASP A 155 -13.92 18.36 -8.04
C ASP A 155 -13.54 18.53 -6.56
N LEU A 156 -12.25 18.71 -6.31
CA LEU A 156 -11.72 19.21 -5.04
C LEU A 156 -12.17 20.67 -4.90
N GLY A 157 -13.37 20.85 -4.36
CA GLY A 157 -13.97 22.16 -4.12
C GLY A 157 -13.05 23.07 -3.32
N GLU A 158 -12.49 24.08 -3.99
CA GLU A 158 -11.90 25.24 -3.34
C GLU A 158 -12.97 25.94 -2.49
N PRO A 159 -12.66 26.40 -1.25
CA PRO A 159 -13.62 27.10 -0.42
C PRO A 159 -13.93 28.49 -1.00
N GLN A 160 -15.05 28.57 -1.72
CA GLN A 160 -15.53 29.79 -2.34
C GLN A 160 -15.93 30.84 -1.30
N SER A 161 -15.13 31.91 -1.24
CA SER A 161 -15.42 33.10 -0.43
C SER A 161 -16.51 33.93 -1.09
N ARG A 162 -17.60 34.16 -0.36
CA ARG A 162 -18.70 35.09 -0.69
C ARG A 162 -18.18 36.48 -1.04
N ALA A 163 -18.50 36.98 -2.25
CA ALA A 163 -19.07 38.33 -2.44
C ALA A 163 -19.44 38.60 -3.92
N GLY A 164 -20.75 38.80 -4.15
CA GLY A 164 -21.35 39.77 -5.08
C GLY A 164 -20.89 39.83 -6.55
N SER A 165 -21.72 39.30 -7.46
CA SER A 165 -21.82 39.80 -8.83
C SER A 165 -22.40 41.25 -8.83
N PRO A 166 -22.21 42.08 -9.90
CA PRO A 166 -22.91 41.85 -11.17
C PRO A 166 -22.20 42.25 -12.50
N VAL A 167 -22.43 41.43 -13.52
CA VAL A 167 -22.94 41.73 -14.90
C VAL A 167 -22.08 42.51 -15.93
N ASN A 168 -21.85 41.82 -17.06
CA ASN A 168 -21.64 42.23 -18.48
C ASN A 168 -20.72 43.41 -18.84
N LEU A 169 -19.68 43.15 -19.66
CA LEU A 169 -19.55 43.79 -20.98
C LEU A 169 -18.47 43.15 -21.87
N SER A 170 -18.87 42.93 -23.12
CA SER A 170 -18.06 42.63 -24.30
C SER A 170 -17.10 43.77 -24.69
N GLN A 171 -15.82 43.46 -24.89
CA GLN A 171 -14.81 44.13 -25.74
C GLN A 171 -13.46 43.44 -25.41
N GLY A 172 -12.75 42.77 -26.31
CA GLY A 172 -12.23 43.26 -27.58
C GLY A 172 -10.71 43.41 -27.42
N PHE A 173 -9.92 42.43 -27.89
CA PHE A 173 -8.46 42.56 -28.01
C PHE A 173 -7.99 41.99 -29.36
N PRO A 174 -6.96 42.60 -29.97
CA PRO A 174 -6.98 42.88 -31.41
C PRO A 174 -6.12 41.93 -32.27
N GLN A 175 -6.69 41.64 -33.45
CA GLN A 175 -6.10 41.69 -34.78
C GLN A 175 -4.56 41.61 -34.91
N PHE A 176 -4.09 40.45 -35.35
CA PHE A 176 -3.03 40.36 -36.36
C PHE A 176 -3.56 39.50 -37.52
N GLN A 177 -3.50 40.11 -38.70
CA GLN A 177 -3.94 39.57 -39.98
C GLN A 177 -2.65 39.29 -40.77
N ASP A 178 -2.49 38.07 -41.28
CA ASP A 178 -1.76 37.86 -42.52
C ASP A 178 -2.50 36.78 -43.35
N GLN A 179 -2.80 37.23 -44.57
CA GLN A 179 -3.27 36.59 -45.81
C GLN A 179 -2.23 35.54 -46.29
N ASP A 180 -2.45 34.50 -47.10
CA ASP A 180 -3.51 33.95 -47.95
C ASP A 180 -3.12 32.46 -48.23
N GLU A 181 -4.08 31.57 -48.50
CA GLU A 181 -4.15 30.69 -49.69
C GLU A 181 -5.06 29.46 -49.48
N GLU A 182 -5.97 29.29 -50.42
CA GLU A 182 -6.95 28.20 -50.53
C GLU A 182 -6.29 26.86 -50.88
N GLY A 183 -6.55 25.84 -50.06
CA GLY A 183 -6.35 24.42 -50.39
C GLY A 183 -7.58 23.61 -49.97
N LYS A 184 -8.48 23.37 -50.92
CA LYS A 184 -9.70 22.58 -50.76
C LYS A 184 -9.38 21.09 -50.95
N ALA A 185 -9.47 20.27 -49.90
CA ALA A 185 -9.67 18.82 -50.05
C ALA A 185 -10.23 18.20 -48.77
N GLU A 186 -11.31 17.44 -48.97
CA GLU A 186 -12.08 16.69 -48.00
C GLU A 186 -11.27 15.61 -47.27
N GLY A 187 -11.72 15.26 -46.07
CA GLY A 187 -11.43 13.97 -45.44
C GLY A 187 -10.91 14.08 -44.02
N LYS A 188 -11.84 14.02 -43.05
CA LYS A 188 -11.67 13.31 -41.77
C LYS A 188 -13.01 13.23 -41.05
N GLN A 189 -13.77 12.22 -41.43
CA GLN A 189 -14.66 11.56 -40.48
C GLN A 189 -13.80 10.87 -39.42
N GLY A 190 -14.29 10.92 -38.18
CA GLY A 190 -13.97 9.96 -37.13
C GLY A 190 -12.65 10.18 -36.43
N LEU A 191 -12.71 10.74 -35.21
CA LEU A 191 -12.44 9.93 -34.02
C LEU A 191 -13.36 10.45 -32.91
N ASP A 192 -14.44 9.69 -32.75
CA ASP A 192 -15.31 9.55 -31.60
C ASP A 192 -14.87 10.26 -30.31
N ASN A 193 -15.74 11.16 -29.85
CA ASN A 193 -15.91 11.49 -28.43
C ASN A 193 -16.45 10.24 -27.69
N GLN A 194 -15.61 9.23 -27.54
CA GLN A 194 -15.88 8.04 -26.72
C GLN A 194 -14.82 7.94 -25.62
N ASP A 195 -14.92 8.82 -24.62
CA ASP A 195 -14.40 8.48 -23.30
C ASP A 195 -15.34 9.09 -22.26
N GLY A 196 -16.54 8.53 -22.18
CA GLY A 196 -17.34 8.62 -20.97
C GLY A 196 -16.45 8.08 -19.84
N MET A 197 -16.06 8.97 -18.93
CA MET A 197 -15.01 8.78 -17.92
C MET A 197 -14.95 7.34 -17.40
N LYS A 198 -14.00 6.55 -17.90
CA LYS A 198 -13.79 5.18 -17.44
C LYS A 198 -13.38 5.24 -15.98
N VAL A 199 -14.05 4.45 -15.16
CA VAL A 199 -13.70 4.30 -13.74
C VAL A 199 -12.25 3.78 -13.66
N LEU A 200 -11.40 4.47 -12.92
CA LEU A 200 -10.01 4.05 -12.73
C LEU A 200 -9.94 2.64 -12.13
N PRO A 201 -8.95 1.80 -12.47
CA PRO A 201 -8.70 0.55 -11.75
C PRO A 201 -8.50 0.76 -10.25
N PHE A 202 -8.85 -0.26 -9.45
CA PHE A 202 -8.84 -0.21 -7.99
C PHE A 202 -7.49 0.25 -7.42
N GLU A 203 -6.40 -0.30 -7.96
CA GLU A 203 -5.04 0.00 -7.51
C GLU A 203 -4.66 1.47 -7.68
N PHE A 204 -5.18 2.15 -8.71
CA PHE A 204 -4.90 3.55 -8.95
C PHE A 204 -5.73 4.47 -8.05
N VAL A 205 -6.96 4.09 -7.72
CA VAL A 205 -7.77 4.80 -6.71
C VAL A 205 -7.10 4.73 -5.34
N ALA A 206 -6.59 3.56 -4.97
CA ALA A 206 -5.85 3.36 -3.74
C ALA A 206 -4.51 4.13 -3.73
N LEU A 207 -3.77 4.09 -4.84
CA LEU A 207 -2.51 4.79 -5.00
C LEU A 207 -2.69 6.31 -4.91
N GLU A 208 -3.69 6.85 -5.61
CA GLU A 208 -4.05 8.27 -5.55
C GLU A 208 -4.34 8.70 -4.11
N ALA A 209 -5.14 7.93 -3.37
CA ALA A 209 -5.43 8.22 -1.96
C ALA A 209 -4.16 8.26 -1.11
N CYS A 210 -3.22 7.33 -1.33
CA CYS A 210 -1.95 7.30 -0.61
C CYS A 210 -1.08 8.52 -0.92
N LEU A 211 -0.97 8.88 -2.20
CA LEU A 211 -0.17 10.03 -2.66
C LEU A 211 -0.75 11.34 -2.13
N GLU A 212 -2.08 11.50 -2.23
CA GLU A 212 -2.75 12.69 -1.72
C GLU A 212 -2.52 12.86 -0.22
N ALA A 213 -2.72 11.81 0.58
CA ALA A 213 -2.52 11.90 2.02
C ALA A 213 -1.05 12.18 2.40
N ALA A 214 -0.07 11.65 1.66
CA ALA A 214 1.34 12.00 1.84
C ALA A 214 1.62 13.47 1.51
N CYS A 215 1.12 13.97 0.38
CA CYS A 215 1.26 15.36 -0.05
C CYS A 215 0.58 16.32 0.92
N SER A 216 -0.67 16.06 1.31
CA SER A 216 -1.40 16.87 2.29
C SER A 216 -0.72 16.89 3.66
N CYS A 217 -0.07 15.80 4.07
CA CYS A 217 0.70 15.76 5.31
C CYS A 217 1.90 16.72 5.26
N LEU A 218 2.69 16.66 4.19
CA LEU A 218 3.84 17.54 3.99
C LEU A 218 3.42 19.01 3.85
N GLU A 219 2.34 19.27 3.12
CA GLU A 219 1.78 20.61 2.94
C GLU A 219 1.30 21.21 4.27
N ASN A 220 0.55 20.45 5.07
CA ASN A 220 0.08 20.92 6.38
C ASN A 220 1.24 21.23 7.33
N GLU A 221 2.31 20.43 7.30
CA GLU A 221 3.50 20.69 8.10
C GLU A 221 4.24 21.94 7.62
N ALA A 222 4.35 22.14 6.29
CA ALA A 222 4.95 23.33 5.70
C ALA A 222 4.16 24.59 6.05
N LYS A 223 2.83 24.55 5.94
CA LYS A 223 1.92 25.65 6.32
C LYS A 223 2.03 25.99 7.80
N THR A 224 2.10 24.98 8.66
CA THR A 224 2.30 25.18 10.11
C THR A 224 3.65 25.86 10.37
N LEU A 225 4.71 25.40 9.71
CA LEU A 225 6.03 25.98 9.84
C LEU A 225 6.07 27.44 9.36
N GLU A 226 5.39 27.75 8.25
CA GLU A 226 5.26 29.10 7.71
C GLU A 226 4.58 30.04 8.71
N LEU A 227 3.47 29.62 9.32
CA LEU A 227 2.76 30.38 10.34
C LEU A 227 3.62 30.63 11.59
N GLU A 228 4.52 29.72 11.93
CA GLU A 228 5.47 29.90 13.03
C GLU A 228 6.70 30.76 12.67
N ALA A 229 7.12 30.72 11.40
CA ALA A 229 8.31 31.40 10.90
C ALA A 229 8.17 32.92 10.90
N HIS A 230 7.07 33.44 10.35
CA HIS A 230 6.80 34.88 10.28
C HIS A 230 6.95 35.59 11.64
N PRO A 231 6.23 35.19 12.71
CA PRO A 231 6.36 35.85 14.01
C PRO A 231 7.71 35.62 14.69
N ALA A 232 8.42 34.53 14.37
CA ALA A 232 9.77 34.29 14.90
C ALA A 232 10.81 35.22 14.27
N LEU A 233 10.69 35.49 12.96
CA LEU A 233 11.55 36.41 12.22
C LEU A 233 11.31 37.86 12.65
N ASP A 234 10.06 38.28 12.85
CA ASP A 234 9.72 39.62 13.35
C ASP A 234 10.29 39.86 14.75
N LYS A 235 10.17 38.86 15.64
CA LYS A 235 10.75 38.91 16.99
C LYS A 235 12.27 38.96 16.97
N LEU A 236 12.91 38.24 16.05
CA LEU A 236 14.37 38.29 15.89
C LEU A 236 14.82 39.67 15.36
N THR A 237 14.07 40.23 14.41
CA THR A 237 14.35 41.54 13.79
C THR A 237 14.21 42.68 14.80
N SER A 238 13.22 42.59 15.70
CA SER A 238 13.03 43.57 16.79
C SER A 238 14.03 43.40 17.93
N LYS A 239 14.42 42.16 18.27
CA LYS A 239 15.41 41.89 19.32
C LYS A 239 16.26 40.66 19.02
N ILE A 240 17.55 40.91 18.79
CA ILE A 240 18.55 39.84 18.71
C ILE A 240 18.78 39.30 20.11
N SER A 241 18.38 38.04 20.34
CA SER A 241 18.59 37.32 21.59
C SER A 241 18.88 35.85 21.32
N THR A 242 19.57 35.17 22.24
CA THR A 242 19.86 33.73 22.14
C THR A 242 18.59 32.90 21.97
N LEU A 243 17.51 33.26 22.68
CA LEU A 243 16.21 32.60 22.58
C LEU A 243 15.58 32.75 21.19
N ASN A 244 15.61 33.95 20.61
CA ASN A 244 15.03 34.20 19.28
C ASN A 244 15.85 33.54 18.17
N LEU A 245 17.19 33.56 18.29
CA LEU A 245 18.08 32.85 17.37
C LEU A 245 17.85 31.34 17.43
N GLU A 246 17.69 30.76 18.62
CA GLU A 246 17.40 29.33 18.76
C GLU A 246 16.03 28.97 18.18
N ARG A 247 14.99 29.81 18.39
CA ARG A 247 13.68 29.60 17.75
C ARG A 247 13.77 29.61 16.23
N VAL A 248 14.48 30.57 15.64
CA VAL A 248 14.69 30.62 14.17
C VAL A 248 15.53 29.44 13.69
N ARG A 249 16.54 29.01 14.47
CA ARG A 249 17.33 27.82 14.16
C ARG A 249 16.48 26.55 14.16
N GLN A 250 15.58 26.37 15.12
CA GLN A 250 14.65 25.24 15.17
C GLN A 250 13.71 25.24 13.97
N ILE A 251 13.18 26.40 13.59
CA ILE A 251 12.33 26.56 12.40
C ILE A 251 13.14 26.21 11.14
N LYS A 252 14.37 26.70 11.01
CA LYS A 252 15.26 26.32 9.91
C LYS A 252 15.53 24.82 9.87
N SER A 253 15.79 24.18 11.01
CA SER A 253 16.01 22.73 11.08
C SER A 253 14.77 21.95 10.61
N ARG A 254 13.57 22.37 11.03
CA ARG A 254 12.30 21.78 10.55
C ARG A 254 12.11 22.02 9.05
N LEU A 255 12.42 23.21 8.55
CA LEU A 255 12.34 23.52 7.12
C LEU A 255 13.22 22.57 6.30
N VAL A 256 14.48 22.40 6.69
CA VAL A 256 15.42 21.49 6.03
C VAL A 256 14.89 20.04 6.07
N ALA A 257 14.29 19.62 7.18
CA ALA A 257 13.70 18.29 7.29
C ALA A 257 12.48 18.08 6.38
N ILE A 258 11.59 19.07 6.27
CA ILE A 258 10.43 19.02 5.35
C ILE A 258 10.92 19.03 3.90
N THR A 259 11.80 19.96 3.53
CA THR A 259 12.36 20.02 2.17
C THR A 259 13.04 18.71 1.79
N GLY A 260 13.81 18.11 2.70
CA GLY A 260 14.45 16.82 2.45
C GLY A 260 13.47 15.65 2.28
N ARG A 261 12.31 15.68 2.94
CA ARG A 261 11.25 14.67 2.75
C ARG A 261 10.49 14.85 1.44
N VAL A 262 10.08 16.09 1.12
CA VAL A 262 9.44 16.44 -0.17
C VAL A 262 10.35 16.03 -1.33
N GLN A 263 11.65 16.33 -1.21
CA GLN A 263 12.64 15.97 -2.20
C GLN A 263 12.69 14.45 -2.44
N LYS A 264 12.69 13.63 -1.38
CA LYS A 264 12.66 12.16 -1.51
C LYS A 264 11.39 11.65 -2.18
N VAL A 265 10.23 12.21 -1.85
CA VAL A 265 8.97 11.83 -2.51
C VAL A 265 9.02 12.20 -3.99
N ARG A 266 9.53 13.41 -4.31
CA ARG A 266 9.69 13.85 -5.71
C ARG A 266 10.65 12.93 -6.47
N ASP A 267 11.82 12.66 -5.92
CA ASP A 267 12.85 11.84 -6.57
C ASP A 267 12.35 10.40 -6.80
N GLU A 268 11.57 9.85 -5.87
CA GLU A 268 10.94 8.53 -6.04
C GLU A 268 9.91 8.53 -7.18
N LEU A 269 9.06 9.56 -7.25
CA LEU A 269 8.06 9.68 -8.32
C LEU A 269 8.70 9.95 -9.68
N GLU A 270 9.76 10.78 -9.72
CA GLU A 270 10.54 11.05 -10.93
C GLU A 270 11.18 9.77 -11.43
N HIS A 271 11.84 9.01 -10.55
CA HIS A 271 12.43 7.72 -10.92
C HIS A 271 11.41 6.71 -11.46
N LEU A 272 10.24 6.62 -10.81
CA LEU A 272 9.16 5.73 -11.24
C LEU A 272 8.60 6.14 -12.60
N LEU A 273 8.40 7.44 -12.83
CA LEU A 273 7.85 7.96 -14.10
C LEU A 273 8.84 7.93 -15.26
N ASP A 274 10.15 7.87 -14.98
CA ASP A 274 11.20 7.78 -15.99
C ASP A 274 11.36 6.35 -16.57
N ASP A 275 10.79 5.32 -15.93
CA ASP A 275 10.91 3.91 -16.35
C ASP A 275 9.53 3.27 -16.64
N ASP A 276 9.28 2.98 -17.93
CA ASP A 276 8.06 2.34 -18.39
C ASP A 276 7.88 0.92 -17.81
N GLU A 277 8.96 0.20 -17.49
CA GLU A 277 8.90 -1.13 -16.88
C GLU A 277 8.37 -1.04 -15.44
N ASP A 278 8.87 -0.10 -14.65
CA ASP A 278 8.40 0.13 -13.28
C ASP A 278 6.95 0.65 -13.27
N MET A 279 6.56 1.47 -14.24
CA MET A 279 5.18 1.90 -14.41
C MET A 279 4.25 0.75 -14.79
N ALA A 280 4.67 -0.15 -15.68
CA ALA A 280 3.90 -1.33 -16.06
C ALA A 280 3.67 -2.28 -14.88
N GLU A 281 4.61 -2.35 -13.93
CA GLU A 281 4.45 -3.12 -12.69
C GLU A 281 3.31 -2.63 -11.79
N LEU A 282 2.77 -1.43 -12.01
CA LEU A 282 1.63 -0.89 -11.25
C LEU A 282 0.26 -1.37 -11.76
N TYR A 283 0.16 -1.90 -12.98
CA TYR A 283 -1.13 -2.30 -13.59
C TYR A 283 -1.61 -3.67 -13.07
N LEU A 284 -2.01 -3.71 -11.80
CA LEU A 284 -2.36 -4.95 -11.10
C LEU A 284 -3.64 -5.62 -11.60
N THR A 285 -4.66 -4.83 -11.97
CA THR A 285 -5.94 -5.34 -12.46
C THR A 285 -5.76 -6.09 -13.78
N GLU A 286 -4.95 -5.54 -14.69
CA GLU A 286 -4.62 -6.18 -15.97
C GLU A 286 -3.82 -7.47 -15.76
N LYS A 287 -2.78 -7.43 -14.91
CA LYS A 287 -1.98 -8.63 -14.57
C LYS A 287 -2.84 -9.74 -13.97
N LEU A 288 -3.81 -9.40 -13.12
CA LEU A 288 -4.75 -10.37 -12.56
C LEU A 288 -5.63 -11.02 -13.65
N LEU A 289 -6.16 -10.22 -14.58
CA LEU A 289 -6.98 -10.71 -15.69
C LEU A 289 -6.18 -11.67 -16.59
N GLN A 290 -4.95 -11.29 -16.92
CA GLN A 290 -4.03 -12.09 -17.73
C GLN A 290 -3.73 -13.44 -17.06
N GLN A 291 -3.38 -13.43 -15.77
CA GLN A 291 -3.11 -14.66 -15.00
C GLN A 291 -4.34 -15.58 -14.94
N ASN A 292 -5.55 -15.03 -14.80
CA ASN A 292 -6.77 -15.84 -14.80
C ASN A 292 -7.05 -16.50 -16.17
N LEU A 293 -6.74 -15.82 -17.27
CA LEU A 293 -6.90 -16.35 -18.62
C LEU A 293 -5.91 -17.47 -18.91
N GLU A 294 -4.65 -17.29 -18.50
CA GLU A 294 -3.59 -18.30 -18.64
C GLU A 294 -3.87 -19.54 -17.80
N ASN A 295 -4.32 -19.38 -16.55
CA ASN A 295 -4.74 -20.49 -15.68
C ASN A 295 -5.94 -21.26 -16.26
N SER A 296 -6.89 -20.55 -16.86
CA SER A 296 -8.04 -21.17 -17.53
C SER A 296 -7.62 -21.96 -18.78
N SER A 297 -6.62 -21.48 -19.50
CA SER A 297 -6.07 -22.12 -20.71
C SER A 297 -5.20 -23.34 -20.39
N ALA A 298 -4.46 -23.31 -19.29
CA ALA A 298 -3.66 -24.45 -18.83
C ALA A 298 -4.53 -25.60 -18.29
N SER A 299 -5.69 -25.28 -17.73
CA SER A 299 -6.62 -26.29 -17.18
C SER A 299 -7.26 -27.13 -18.29
N THR A 300 -7.66 -26.54 -19.42
CA THR A 300 -8.31 -27.25 -20.53
C THR A 300 -7.40 -28.21 -21.30
N LEU A 301 -6.07 -28.03 -21.26
CA LEU A 301 -5.12 -28.94 -21.91
C LEU A 301 -4.82 -30.20 -21.07
N SER A 302 -5.25 -30.23 -19.80
CA SER A 302 -5.03 -31.38 -18.90
C SER A 302 -6.18 -32.38 -18.84
N GLU A 303 -7.31 -32.10 -19.51
CA GLU A 303 -8.47 -33.00 -19.56
C GLU A 303 -8.56 -33.86 -20.84
N ASN A 304 -7.65 -33.70 -21.81
CA ASN A 304 -7.74 -34.36 -23.12
C ASN A 304 -6.81 -35.60 -23.33
N ASP A 305 -6.03 -36.03 -22.33
CA ASP A 305 -5.05 -37.12 -22.49
C ASP A 305 -5.52 -38.50 -21.96
N ASN A 306 -6.83 -38.76 -21.83
CA ASN A 306 -7.30 -40.05 -21.29
C ASN A 306 -8.50 -40.71 -21.97
N MET A 307 -8.63 -40.57 -23.28
CA MET A 307 -9.41 -41.52 -24.09
C MET A 307 -8.69 -41.72 -25.41
N ASP A 308 -7.95 -42.81 -25.52
CA ASP A 308 -7.76 -43.62 -26.73
C ASP A 308 -6.78 -44.76 -26.39
N ASP A 309 -7.31 -45.92 -25.98
CA ASP A 309 -6.62 -47.18 -26.26
C ASP A 309 -7.65 -48.24 -26.70
N GLU A 310 -7.22 -49.00 -27.69
CA GLU A 310 -7.97 -49.44 -28.86
C GLU A 310 -8.57 -50.84 -28.66
N VAL A 311 -9.71 -51.10 -29.31
CA VAL A 311 -10.38 -52.40 -29.37
C VAL A 311 -9.84 -53.19 -30.58
N LEU A 312 -9.35 -54.42 -30.38
CA LEU A 312 -9.76 -55.68 -31.07
C LEU A 312 -8.63 -56.72 -31.17
N GLY A 313 -8.89 -57.92 -30.65
CA GLY A 313 -8.14 -59.14 -30.93
C GLY A 313 -8.94 -60.36 -30.46
N LEU A 314 -9.75 -60.91 -31.37
CA LEU A 314 -10.49 -62.16 -31.20
C LEU A 314 -9.53 -63.34 -31.05
N ASP A 315 -9.79 -64.26 -30.12
CA ASP A 315 -9.67 -65.69 -30.40
C ASP A 315 -10.59 -66.51 -29.50
N MET A 316 -11.33 -67.42 -30.15
CA MET A 316 -12.25 -68.37 -29.55
C MET A 316 -11.45 -69.52 -28.94
N ASP A 317 -11.85 -70.02 -27.76
CA ASP A 317 -11.87 -71.47 -27.59
C ASP A 317 -12.93 -71.93 -26.60
N ASP A 318 -13.64 -72.94 -27.06
CA ASP A 318 -14.83 -73.56 -26.50
C ASP A 318 -14.40 -74.64 -25.50
N ARG A 319 -15.03 -74.69 -24.30
CA ARG A 319 -15.23 -75.94 -23.54
C ARG A 319 -16.06 -75.74 -22.25
N HIS A 320 -17.26 -76.31 -22.31
CA HIS A 320 -18.09 -76.86 -21.23
C HIS A 320 -17.42 -77.07 -19.86
N VAL A 321 -18.16 -76.82 -18.76
CA VAL A 321 -18.64 -77.84 -17.79
C VAL A 321 -19.50 -77.22 -16.66
N LEU A 322 -20.70 -77.79 -16.52
CA LEU A 322 -21.62 -77.91 -15.38
C LEU A 322 -21.71 -76.87 -14.24
N ILE A 323 -22.92 -76.33 -14.10
CA ILE A 323 -23.86 -76.54 -12.97
C ILE A 323 -23.24 -77.05 -11.64
N SER A 324 -23.32 -76.25 -10.59
CA SER A 324 -23.88 -76.69 -9.30
C SER A 324 -24.33 -75.51 -8.44
N VAL A 325 -25.60 -75.64 -8.03
CA VAL A 325 -26.30 -74.90 -6.97
C VAL A 325 -25.85 -75.42 -5.60
N SER A 326 -26.08 -74.62 -4.55
CA SER A 326 -26.04 -74.89 -3.08
C SER A 326 -24.83 -74.21 -2.41
N PHE A 327 -24.95 -73.39 -1.36
CA PHE A 327 -25.98 -73.14 -0.36
C PHE A 327 -26.12 -71.65 -0.08
#